data_AF-A0A2M7MW36-F1
#
_entry.id   AF-A0A2M7MW36-F1
#
_cell.length_a   1.000
_cell.length_b   1.000
_cell.length_c   1.000
_cell.angle_alpha   90.00
_cell.angle_beta   90.00
_cell.angle_gamma   90.00
#
_symmetry.space_group_name_H-M   'P 1'
#
loop_
_entity.id
_entity.type
_entity.pdbx_description
1 polymer ?
#
loop_
_entity_poly.entity_id
_entity_poly.type
_entity_poly.pdbx_seq_one_letter_code
_entity_poly.pdbx_strand_id
1 'polypeptide(L)'
;MNELQAFLEDQGVYGCIDAFGMADWVVAVTTEERLAKIADKPLAATERNTLLIAIAALCKYEGLDPQARGTAQRIMEMTDDLGAHVDDGTIRTALKKIPDALETRMK
;
A
#
# COMPACT_ATOMS: atom_id res chain seq x y z
N MET A 1 -45.47 -0.72 -6.86
CA MET A 1 -44.27 -1.07 -7.65
C MET A 1 -43.22 -0.07 -7.23
N ASN A 2 -42.34 -0.52 -6.36
CA ASN A 2 -41.68 0.35 -5.39
C ASN A 2 -40.42 0.97 -5.97
N GLU A 3 -40.21 2.25 -5.68
CA GLU A 3 -39.00 3.02 -5.97
C GLU A 3 -37.71 2.32 -5.47
N LEU A 4 -37.85 1.43 -4.49
CA LEU A 4 -36.78 0.53 -4.02
C LEU A 4 -36.30 -0.46 -5.09
N GLN A 5 -37.15 -0.97 -5.98
CA GLN A 5 -36.71 -1.89 -7.05
C GLN A 5 -35.86 -1.17 -8.09
N ALA A 6 -36.26 0.03 -8.51
CA ALA A 6 -35.50 0.83 -9.47
C ALA A 6 -34.15 1.29 -8.89
N PHE A 7 -34.12 1.61 -7.59
CA PHE A 7 -32.87 1.95 -6.89
C PHE A 7 -31.92 0.75 -6.76
N LEU A 8 -32.45 -0.45 -6.54
CA LEU A 8 -31.65 -1.67 -6.43
C LEU A 8 -31.11 -2.14 -7.79
N GLU A 9 -31.87 -2.00 -8.88
CA GLU A 9 -31.39 -2.29 -10.24
C GLU A 9 -30.29 -1.32 -10.70
N ASP A 10 -30.39 -0.03 -10.36
CA ASP A 10 -29.36 0.98 -10.63
C ASP A 10 -28.06 0.73 -9.84
N GLN A 11 -28.16 0.10 -8.66
CA GLN A 11 -27.02 -0.39 -7.86
C GLN A 11 -26.53 -1.78 -8.27
N GLY A 12 -27.07 -2.37 -9.36
CA GLY A 12 -26.65 -3.67 -9.89
C GLY A 12 -27.09 -4.87 -9.05
N VAL A 13 -28.10 -4.71 -8.20
CA VAL A 13 -28.64 -5.76 -7.33
C VAL A 13 -29.76 -6.50 -8.07
N TYR A 14 -29.44 -7.67 -8.61
CA TYR A 14 -30.44 -8.56 -9.22
C TYR A 14 -30.67 -9.77 -8.32
N GLY A 15 -31.91 -9.94 -7.86
CA GLY A 15 -32.32 -11.14 -7.12
C GLY A 15 -32.67 -12.26 -8.10
N CYS A 16 -31.97 -13.40 -8.03
CA CYS A 16 -32.50 -14.65 -8.54
C CYS A 16 -33.13 -15.42 -7.36
N ILE A 17 -34.36 -15.87 -7.54
CA ILE A 17 -35.07 -16.67 -6.55
C ILE A 17 -34.64 -18.12 -6.81
N ASP A 18 -34.00 -18.77 -5.84
CA ASP A 18 -33.76 -20.21 -5.94
C ASP A 18 -35.07 -20.99 -5.66
N ALA A 19 -35.09 -22.27 -6.06
CA ALA A 19 -36.27 -23.13 -5.97
C ALA A 19 -36.73 -23.45 -4.52
N PHE A 20 -36.03 -22.95 -3.49
CA PHE A 20 -36.31 -23.22 -2.08
C PHE A 20 -36.89 -22.03 -1.32
N GLY A 21 -37.05 -20.86 -1.96
CA GLY A 21 -37.79 -19.73 -1.37
C GLY A 21 -37.15 -19.13 -0.12
N MET A 22 -35.87 -19.38 0.10
CA MET A 22 -35.11 -18.76 1.17
C MET A 22 -34.39 -17.54 0.58
N ALA A 23 -34.63 -16.34 1.14
CA ALA A 23 -33.82 -15.18 0.79
C ALA A 23 -32.44 -15.36 1.43
N ASP A 24 -31.53 -16.01 0.70
CA ASP A 24 -30.11 -15.96 1.04
C ASP A 24 -29.61 -14.58 0.60
N TRP A 25 -29.54 -13.65 1.55
CA TRP A 25 -29.00 -12.31 1.34
C TRP A 25 -27.48 -12.42 1.26
N VAL A 26 -26.98 -12.96 0.16
CA VAL A 26 -25.55 -12.93 -0.14
C VAL A 26 -25.20 -11.51 -0.53
N VAL A 27 -24.77 -10.72 0.45
CA VAL A 27 -24.02 -9.49 0.22
C VAL A 27 -22.67 -9.88 -0.37
N ALA A 28 -22.65 -10.21 -1.66
CA ALA A 28 -21.42 -10.28 -2.42
C ALA A 28 -21.02 -8.85 -2.81
N VAL A 29 -20.74 -8.00 -1.81
CA VAL A 29 -19.85 -6.87 -2.03
C VAL A 29 -18.45 -7.48 -2.12
N THR A 30 -18.04 -7.72 -3.35
CA THR A 30 -16.76 -8.24 -3.81
C THR A 30 -15.60 -7.49 -3.12
N THR A 31 -15.05 -8.12 -2.08
CA THR A 31 -13.85 -7.65 -1.39
C THR A 31 -12.67 -7.50 -2.35
N GLU A 32 -12.67 -8.28 -3.43
CA GLU A 32 -11.60 -8.34 -4.44
C GLU A 32 -11.49 -7.05 -5.28
N GLU A 33 -12.61 -6.46 -5.71
CA GLU A 33 -12.58 -5.22 -6.52
C GLU A 33 -12.19 -4.00 -5.69
N ARG A 34 -12.56 -3.97 -4.40
CA ARG A 34 -12.12 -2.91 -3.48
C ARG A 34 -10.62 -2.99 -3.20
N LEU A 35 -10.05 -4.20 -3.08
CA LEU A 35 -8.61 -4.40 -2.91
C LEU A 35 -7.84 -3.95 -4.16
N ALA A 36 -8.31 -4.30 -5.36
CA ALA A 36 -7.70 -3.90 -6.61
C ALA A 36 -7.64 -2.36 -6.76
N LYS A 37 -8.70 -1.65 -6.34
CA LYS A 37 -8.78 -0.18 -6.44
C LYS A 37 -7.95 0.58 -5.39
N ILE A 38 -7.56 -0.08 -4.30
CA ILE A 38 -6.64 0.48 -3.29
C ILE A 38 -5.19 0.26 -3.72
N ALA A 39 -4.88 -0.87 -4.35
CA ALA A 39 -3.52 -1.24 -4.76
C ALA A 39 -2.92 -0.30 -5.82
N ASP A 40 -3.75 0.29 -6.69
CA ASP A 40 -3.28 1.14 -7.80
C ASP A 40 -3.19 2.64 -7.48
N LYS A 41 -3.45 3.05 -6.23
CA LYS A 41 -3.29 4.46 -5.88
C LYS A 41 -1.81 4.79 -5.74
N PRO A 42 -1.27 5.75 -6.51
CA PRO A 42 0.08 6.23 -6.28
C PRO A 42 0.17 6.80 -4.87
N LEU A 43 1.14 6.34 -4.08
CA LEU A 43 1.35 6.77 -2.71
C LEU A 43 1.34 8.30 -2.63
N ALA A 44 0.56 8.87 -1.71
CA ALA A 44 0.52 10.30 -1.49
C ALA A 44 1.91 10.80 -1.06
N ALA A 45 2.23 12.06 -1.34
CA ALA A 45 3.52 12.65 -0.95
C ALA A 45 3.78 12.51 0.57
N THR A 46 2.72 12.66 1.37
CA THR A 46 2.77 12.49 2.84
C THR A 46 3.09 11.06 3.26
N GLU A 47 2.50 10.06 2.60
CA GLU A 47 2.73 8.64 2.90
C GLU A 47 4.16 8.25 2.52
N ARG A 48 4.64 8.65 1.33
CA ARG A 48 6.02 8.46 0.91
C ARG A 48 7.02 9.08 1.88
N ASN A 49 6.78 10.33 2.29
CA ASN A 49 7.67 11.01 3.24
C ASN A 49 7.66 10.31 4.59
N THR A 50 6.51 9.83 5.06
CA THR A 50 6.41 9.09 6.33
C THR A 50 7.22 7.80 6.29
N LEU A 51 7.13 7.04 5.20
CA LEU A 51 7.94 5.82 5.01
C LEU A 51 9.45 6.13 4.97
N LEU A 52 9.85 7.17 4.23
CA LEU A 52 11.26 7.59 4.16
C LEU A 52 11.81 8.02 5.52
N ILE A 53 11.02 8.72 6.33
CA ILE A 53 11.40 9.12 7.69
C ILE A 53 11.51 7.90 8.62
N ALA A 54 10.59 6.94 8.51
CA ALA A 54 10.67 5.69 9.27
C ALA A 54 11.94 4.92 8.94
N ILE A 55 12.29 4.79 7.65
CA ILE A 55 13.54 4.18 7.20
C ILE A 55 14.75 4.95 7.76
N ALA A 56 14.73 6.28 7.72
CA ALA A 56 15.81 7.11 8.27
C ALA A 56 16.01 6.89 9.78
N ALA A 57 14.92 6.76 10.54
CA ALA A 57 14.97 6.46 11.96
C ALA A 57 15.54 5.07 12.24
N LEU A 58 15.16 4.06 11.45
CA LEU A 58 15.69 2.70 11.56
C LEU A 58 17.18 2.65 11.22
N CYS A 59 17.62 3.31 10.14
CA CYS A 59 19.04 3.42 9.81
C CYS A 59 19.84 4.04 10.96
N LYS A 60 19.32 5.09 11.60
CA LYS A 60 19.95 5.72 12.76
C LYS A 60 20.05 4.77 13.95
N TYR A 61 19.04 3.94 14.19
CA TYR A 61 19.03 2.96 15.28
C TYR A 61 20.08 1.87 15.07
N GLU A 62 20.23 1.39 13.84
CA GLU A 62 21.24 0.41 13.42
C GLU A 62 22.66 1.01 13.30
N GLY A 63 22.84 2.31 13.56
CA GLY A 63 24.12 3.00 13.39
C GLY A 63 24.58 3.12 11.92
N LEU A 64 23.64 2.99 10.98
CA LEU A 64 23.87 3.13 9.55
C LEU A 64 23.63 4.58 9.12
N ASP A 65 24.57 5.14 8.37
CA ASP A 65 24.36 6.42 7.68
C ASP A 65 23.74 6.15 6.28
N PRO A 66 22.50 6.60 6.02
CA PRO A 66 21.83 6.45 4.72
C PRO A 66 22.64 7.00 3.52
N GLN A 67 23.54 7.96 3.75
CA GLN A 67 24.36 8.58 2.70
C GLN A 67 25.75 7.95 2.58
N ALA A 68 26.15 7.09 3.52
CA ALA A 68 27.46 6.48 3.49
C ALA A 68 27.61 5.46 2.35
N ARG A 69 28.85 5.35 1.85
CA ARG A 69 29.21 4.35 0.84
C ARG A 69 29.12 2.95 1.45
N GLY A 70 28.33 2.07 0.85
CA GLY A 70 28.14 0.68 1.30
C GLY A 70 26.87 0.45 2.13
N THR A 71 26.15 1.50 2.52
CA THR A 71 24.87 1.33 3.25
C THR A 71 23.81 0.66 2.38
N ALA A 72 23.72 1.03 1.10
CA ALA A 72 22.78 0.40 0.17
C ALA A 72 23.07 -1.10 -0.04
N GLN A 73 24.35 -1.48 -0.12
CA GLN A 73 24.76 -2.89 -0.19
C GLN A 73 24.40 -3.67 1.08
N ARG A 74 24.65 -3.10 2.26
CA ARG A 74 24.24 -3.73 3.53
C ARG A 74 22.73 -3.91 3.63
N ILE A 75 21.97 -2.93 3.17
CA ILE A 75 20.50 -3.04 3.13
C ILE A 75 20.07 -4.11 2.15
N MET A 76 20.70 -4.21 0.97
CA MET A 76 20.44 -5.30 0.02
C MET A 76 20.68 -6.66 0.66
N GLU A 77 21.81 -6.85 1.34
CA GLU A 77 22.11 -8.08 2.09
C GLU A 77 21.04 -8.37 3.16
N MET A 78 20.59 -7.36 3.92
CA MET A 78 19.49 -7.52 4.89
C MET A 78 18.16 -7.90 4.21
N THR A 79 17.89 -7.36 3.02
CA THR A 79 16.68 -7.73 2.26
C THR A 79 16.76 -9.12 1.65
N ASP A 80 17.96 -9.59 1.34
CA ASP A 80 18.22 -10.94 0.85
C ASP A 80 18.01 -11.97 1.94
N ASP A 81 18.50 -11.68 3.14
CA ASP A 81 18.26 -12.49 4.35
C ASP A 81 16.76 -12.59 4.69
N LEU A 82 16.00 -11.53 4.39
CA LEU A 82 14.53 -11.52 4.54
C LEU A 82 13.81 -12.32 3.44
N GLY A 83 14.50 -12.69 2.35
CA GLY A 83 13.92 -13.34 1.18
C GLY A 83 13.19 -12.38 0.23
N ALA A 84 13.41 -11.07 0.37
CA ALA A 84 12.76 -10.01 -0.39
C ALA A 84 13.81 -9.14 -1.10
N HIS A 85 14.57 -9.72 -2.03
CA HIS A 85 15.70 -9.07 -2.71
C HIS A 85 15.33 -7.70 -3.30
N VAL A 86 16.15 -6.69 -2.98
CA VAL A 86 16.07 -5.35 -3.58
C VAL A 86 17.46 -4.90 -4.01
N ASP A 87 17.62 -4.54 -5.28
CA ASP A 87 18.91 -4.07 -5.82
C ASP A 87 19.47 -2.83 -5.10
N ASP A 88 20.81 -2.77 -4.96
CA ASP A 88 21.56 -1.61 -4.43
C ASP A 88 21.16 -0.30 -5.12
N GLY A 89 20.98 -0.33 -6.45
CA GLY A 89 20.59 0.86 -7.22
C GLY A 89 19.21 1.41 -6.84
N THR A 90 18.27 0.51 -6.56
CA THR A 90 16.91 0.85 -6.12
C THR A 90 16.94 1.42 -4.71
N ILE A 91 17.67 0.76 -3.80
CA ILE A 91 17.84 1.23 -2.41
C ILE A 91 18.51 2.59 -2.40
N ARG A 92 19.61 2.77 -3.13
CA ARG A 92 20.33 4.05 -3.24
C ARG A 92 19.42 5.18 -3.72
N THR A 93 18.54 4.89 -4.66
CA THR A 93 17.57 5.87 -5.16
C THR A 93 16.54 6.26 -4.09
N ALA A 94 16.11 5.31 -3.26
CA ALA A 94 15.24 5.58 -2.12
C ALA A 94 15.98 6.39 -1.02
N LEU A 95 17.19 5.99 -0.65
CA LEU A 95 18.00 6.65 0.39
C LEU A 95 18.30 8.12 0.05
N LYS A 96 18.50 8.45 -1.23
CA LYS A 96 18.70 9.83 -1.70
C LYS A 96 17.51 10.75 -1.43
N LYS A 97 16.29 10.22 -1.30
CA LYS A 97 15.06 11.01 -1.05
C LYS A 97 14.82 11.29 0.44
N ILE A 98 15.59 10.65 1.32
CA ILE A 98 15.45 10.80 2.78
C ILE A 98 15.69 12.24 3.25
N PRO A 99 16.76 12.95 2.81
CA PRO A 99 17.00 14.33 3.24
C PRO A 99 15.81 15.25 2.90
N ASP A 100 15.32 15.19 1.67
CA ASP A 100 14.16 15.98 1.22
C ASP A 100 12.90 15.71 2.05
N ALA A 101 12.67 14.44 2.42
CA ALA A 101 11.53 14.04 3.25
C ALA A 101 11.65 14.56 4.69
N LEU A 102 12.86 14.57 5.26
CA LEU A 102 13.12 15.13 6.59
C LEU A 102 12.92 16.64 6.60
N GLU A 103 13.44 17.36 5.61
CA GLU A 103 13.26 18.81 5.48
C GLU A 103 11.78 19.20 5.35
N THR A 104 11.01 18.41 4.60
CA THR A 104 9.57 18.65 4.42
C THR A 104 8.78 18.51 5.73
N ARG A 105 9.21 17.65 6.65
CA ARG A 105 8.49 17.37 7.91
C ARG A 105 8.99 18.17 9.11
N MET A 106 10.23 18.65 9.06
CA MET A 106 10.83 19.50 10.11
C MET A 106 10.50 21.00 9.95
N LYS A 107 9.87 21.39 8.83
CA LYS A 107 9.18 22.68 8.67
C LYS A 107 7.86 22.70 9.42
#